data_AF-A0A074ZHK7-F1
#
_entry.id   AF-A0A074ZHK7-F1
#
_cell.length_a   1.000
_cell.length_b   1.000
_cell.length_c   1.000
_cell.angle_alpha   90.00
_cell.angle_beta   90.00
_cell.angle_gamma   90.00
#
_symmetry.space_group_name_H-M   'P 1'
#
loop_
_entity.id
_entity.type
_entity.pdbx_description
1 polymer ?
#
loop_
_entity_poly.entity_id
_entity_poly.type
_entity_poly.pdbx_seq_one_letter_code
_entity_poly.pdbx_strand_id
1 'polypeptide(L)'
;MLSEDTFWENKEKRPVGLQRSPISLVVPIWSSVTCAGLKLRSVYPEIGTADDKEGYNKIPQDLIEKYFKLFYDVLNSEHAIKKGKGANAWAVGLATSVICQALLTDSNSIFPLSIHAKGLQGVDKDIFFSLPCIVNTNGVRGIMLQQLDDDEKEKLFVSAKKMEELLQSIEW
;
A
#
# COMPACT_ATOMS: atom_id res chain seq x y z
N MET A 1 -29.56 -5.13 20.63
CA MET A 1 -29.22 -5.16 19.19
C MET A 1 -28.43 -3.88 18.92
N LEU A 2 -27.12 -3.91 19.20
CA LEU A 2 -26.22 -2.80 18.89
C LEU A 2 -25.92 -2.89 17.39
N SER A 3 -26.16 -1.83 16.64
CA SER A 3 -25.88 -1.80 15.21
C SER A 3 -24.38 -2.04 14.98
N GLU A 4 -24.04 -2.89 14.01
CA GLU A 4 -22.66 -3.23 13.63
C GLU A 4 -21.79 -1.99 13.34
N ASP A 5 -22.42 -0.86 12.98
CA ASP A 5 -21.75 0.43 12.79
C ASP A 5 -21.10 0.95 14.08
N THR A 6 -21.73 0.75 15.24
CA THR A 6 -21.18 1.17 16.54
C THR A 6 -19.97 0.33 17.00
N PHE A 7 -19.78 -0.86 16.43
CA PHE A 7 -18.63 -1.72 16.73
C PHE A 7 -17.34 -1.18 16.10
N TRP A 8 -17.44 -0.64 14.89
CA TRP A 8 -16.29 -0.08 14.14
C TRP A 8 -15.93 1.35 14.57
N GLU A 9 -16.89 2.13 15.07
CA GLU A 9 -16.65 3.47 15.62
C GLU A 9 -15.92 3.45 16.97
N ASN A 10 -16.01 2.34 17.72
CA ASN A 10 -15.37 2.21 19.02
C ASN A 10 -13.95 1.62 18.91
N LYS A 11 -12.93 2.49 18.98
CA LYS A 11 -11.51 2.12 18.82
C LYS A 11 -11.03 1.02 19.78
N GLU A 12 -11.64 0.87 20.96
CA GLU A 12 -11.26 -0.14 21.97
C GLU A 12 -11.79 -1.54 21.64
N LYS A 13 -12.89 -1.63 20.88
CA LYS A 13 -13.53 -2.91 20.50
C LYS A 13 -12.97 -3.52 19.21
N ARG A 14 -12.04 -2.83 18.57
CA ARG A 14 -11.34 -3.31 17.37
C ARG A 14 -10.54 -4.58 17.72
N PRO A 15 -10.48 -5.60 16.83
CA PRO A 15 -9.66 -6.80 17.06
C PRO A 15 -8.21 -6.42 17.37
N VAL A 16 -7.46 -7.24 18.10
CA VAL A 16 -6.11 -6.90 18.62
C VAL A 16 -5.15 -6.40 17.52
N GLY A 17 -5.29 -6.90 16.27
CA GLY A 17 -4.54 -6.42 15.10
C GLY A 17 -4.90 -5.01 14.60
N LEU A 18 -6.00 -4.44 15.08
CA LEU A 18 -6.59 -3.15 14.69
C LEU A 18 -6.63 -2.15 15.87
N GLN A 19 -6.30 -2.60 17.09
CA GLN A 19 -5.98 -1.73 18.23
C GLN A 19 -4.62 -1.04 18.06
N ARG A 20 -3.66 -1.73 17.42
CA ARG A 20 -2.50 -1.06 16.83
C ARG A 20 -3.07 -0.21 15.70
N SER A 21 -2.84 1.11 15.72
CA SER A 21 -3.09 1.92 14.53
C SER A 21 -2.46 1.17 13.35
N PRO A 22 -3.13 1.03 12.19
CA PRO A 22 -2.44 0.62 10.99
C PRO A 22 -1.44 1.73 10.74
N ILE A 23 -0.24 1.58 11.30
CA ILE A 23 0.86 2.44 10.96
C ILE A 23 1.04 2.13 9.48
N SER A 24 0.75 3.10 8.62
CA SER A 24 0.75 2.86 7.19
C SER A 24 2.15 2.42 6.77
N LEU A 25 2.36 1.11 6.64
CA LEU A 25 3.55 0.56 5.97
C LEU A 25 3.61 1.04 4.52
N VAL A 26 2.48 1.50 4.00
CA VAL A 26 2.34 2.19 2.73
C VAL A 26 2.80 3.64 2.88
N VAL A 27 3.72 4.04 2.00
CA VAL A 27 4.22 5.41 1.90
C VAL A 27 3.68 6.03 0.62
N PRO A 28 2.77 7.02 0.70
CA PRO A 28 2.34 7.77 -0.48
C PRO A 28 3.47 8.72 -0.93
N ILE A 29 3.84 8.65 -2.22
CA ILE A 29 4.92 9.45 -2.80
C ILE A 29 4.31 10.65 -3.53
N TRP A 30 3.94 11.67 -2.76
CA TRP A 30 3.29 12.90 -3.24
C TRP A 30 4.21 13.75 -4.13
N SER A 31 5.52 13.64 -3.94
CA SER A 31 6.54 14.29 -4.79
C SER A 31 6.46 13.91 -6.27
N SER A 32 5.94 12.72 -6.55
CA SER A 32 5.86 12.12 -7.90
C SER A 32 4.49 12.22 -8.55
N VAL A 33 3.46 12.69 -7.83
CA VAL A 33 2.09 12.74 -8.35
C VAL A 33 1.97 13.83 -9.41
N THR A 34 1.50 13.44 -10.59
CA THR A 34 1.32 14.35 -11.73
C THR A 34 -0.05 14.18 -12.39
N CYS A 35 -0.61 15.27 -12.91
CA CYS A 35 -1.77 15.26 -13.80
C CYS A 35 -1.41 15.99 -15.10
N ALA A 36 -1.59 15.34 -16.26
CA ALA A 36 -1.20 15.88 -17.57
C ALA A 36 0.27 16.38 -17.63
N GLY A 37 1.18 15.73 -16.90
CA GLY A 37 2.60 16.10 -16.81
C GLY A 37 2.91 17.24 -15.82
N LEU A 38 1.90 17.89 -15.24
CA LEU A 38 2.08 18.88 -14.17
C LEU A 38 2.18 18.19 -12.83
N LYS A 39 3.25 18.48 -12.07
CA LYS A 39 3.38 18.01 -10.69
C LYS A 39 2.26 18.61 -9.84
N LEU A 40 1.53 17.77 -9.11
CA LEU A 40 0.39 18.25 -8.34
C LEU A 40 0.83 19.24 -7.25
N ARG A 41 2.01 19.03 -6.68
CA ARG A 41 2.66 19.97 -5.74
C ARG A 41 2.96 21.36 -6.32
N SER A 42 3.07 21.53 -7.63
CA SER A 42 3.23 22.87 -8.20
C SER A 42 1.94 23.68 -8.17
N VAL A 43 0.79 23.00 -8.18
CA VAL A 43 -0.55 23.61 -8.11
C VAL A 43 -1.02 23.72 -6.66
N TYR A 44 -0.78 22.68 -5.87
CA TYR A 44 -1.15 22.60 -4.47
C TYR A 44 0.04 22.12 -3.61
N PRO A 45 0.92 23.03 -3.16
CA PRO A 45 2.16 22.66 -2.46
C PRO A 45 1.93 21.94 -1.13
N GLU A 46 0.83 22.23 -0.46
CA GLU A 46 0.47 21.65 0.85
C GLU A 46 -0.05 20.21 0.74
N ILE A 47 -0.20 19.65 -0.46
CA ILE A 47 -0.76 18.30 -0.66
C ILE A 47 0.02 17.22 0.08
N GLY A 48 -0.70 16.41 0.87
CA GLY A 48 -0.09 15.31 1.62
C GLY A 48 0.75 15.75 2.83
N THR A 49 0.80 17.04 3.12
CA THR A 49 1.43 17.60 4.34
C THR A 49 0.42 17.67 5.50
N ALA A 50 0.88 18.09 6.68
CA ALA A 50 -0.01 18.32 7.82
C ALA A 50 -0.94 19.54 7.61
N ASP A 51 -0.51 20.50 6.79
CA ASP A 51 -1.21 21.76 6.53
C ASP A 51 -2.25 21.64 5.38
N ASP A 52 -2.47 20.42 4.88
CA ASP A 52 -3.43 20.11 3.82
C ASP A 52 -4.87 20.46 4.24
N LYS A 53 -5.40 21.53 3.64
CA LYS A 53 -6.75 22.07 3.87
C LYS A 53 -7.85 21.21 3.25
N GLU A 54 -7.53 20.49 2.19
CA GLU A 54 -8.47 19.64 1.45
C GLU A 54 -8.50 18.21 2.00
N GLY A 55 -7.51 17.84 2.82
CA GLY A 55 -7.45 16.57 3.53
C GLY A 55 -6.99 15.39 2.67
N TYR A 56 -6.29 15.63 1.56
CA TYR A 56 -5.69 14.55 0.75
C TYR A 56 -4.72 13.68 1.56
N ASN A 57 -4.08 14.26 2.58
CA ASN A 57 -3.23 13.55 3.54
C ASN A 57 -3.94 12.40 4.29
N LYS A 58 -5.27 12.42 4.43
CA LYS A 58 -6.04 11.37 5.12
C LYS A 58 -6.42 10.21 4.21
N ILE A 59 -6.49 10.44 2.89
CA ILE A 59 -6.92 9.45 1.90
C ILE A 59 -6.18 8.11 2.03
N PRO A 60 -4.82 8.07 2.16
CA PRO A 60 -4.11 6.81 2.27
C PRO A 60 -4.55 6.00 3.49
N GLN A 61 -4.75 6.66 4.63
CA GLN A 61 -5.16 6.00 5.88
C GLN A 61 -6.59 5.49 5.78
N ASP A 62 -7.52 6.33 5.31
CA ASP A 62 -8.93 5.98 5.16
C ASP A 62 -9.10 4.79 4.20
N LEU A 63 -8.29 4.76 3.13
CA LEU A 63 -8.29 3.68 2.16
C LEU A 63 -7.81 2.37 2.80
N ILE A 64 -6.71 2.39 3.56
CA ILE A 64 -6.18 1.22 4.27
C ILE A 64 -7.21 0.69 5.26
N GLU A 65 -7.81 1.56 6.07
CA GLU A 65 -8.81 1.17 7.07
C GLU A 65 -10.04 0.54 6.41
N LYS A 66 -10.51 1.12 5.29
CA LYS A 66 -11.63 0.58 4.52
C LYS A 66 -11.32 -0.80 3.94
N TYR A 67 -10.15 -0.98 3.31
CA TYR A 67 -9.78 -2.28 2.74
C TYR A 67 -9.57 -3.34 3.82
N PHE A 68 -8.97 -2.98 4.95
CA PHE A 68 -8.75 -3.91 6.05
C PHE A 68 -10.07 -4.36 6.68
N LYS A 69 -11.01 -3.43 6.89
CA LYS A 69 -12.37 -3.75 7.36
C LYS A 69 -13.06 -4.73 6.42
N LEU A 70 -13.06 -4.45 5.11
CA LEU A 70 -13.63 -5.35 4.11
C LEU A 70 -12.99 -6.74 4.13
N PHE A 71 -11.66 -6.82 4.29
CA PHE A 71 -10.94 -8.09 4.35
C PHE A 71 -11.29 -8.87 5.63
N TYR A 72 -11.30 -8.20 6.79
CA TYR A 72 -11.62 -8.80 8.07
C TYR A 72 -13.07 -9.32 8.13
N ASP A 73 -14.01 -8.55 7.57
CA ASP A 73 -15.42 -8.95 7.48
C ASP A 73 -15.58 -10.23 6.64
N VAL A 74 -14.85 -10.34 5.53
CA VAL A 74 -14.86 -11.54 4.67
C VAL A 74 -14.28 -12.77 5.37
N LEU A 75 -13.20 -12.62 6.14
CA LEU A 75 -12.57 -13.73 6.85
C LEU A 75 -13.41 -14.27 8.02
N ASN A 76 -14.11 -13.39 8.75
CA ASN A 76 -14.76 -13.76 10.01
C ASN A 76 -16.25 -14.10 9.88
N SER A 77 -16.84 -13.98 8.69
CA SER A 77 -18.25 -14.28 8.51
C SER A 77 -18.48 -15.39 7.49
N GLU A 78 -18.85 -16.56 8.00
CA GLU A 78 -19.51 -17.62 7.22
C GLU A 78 -20.79 -17.11 6.51
N HIS A 79 -21.31 -15.94 6.93
CA HIS A 79 -22.51 -15.31 6.37
C HIS A 79 -22.27 -14.15 5.37
N ALA A 80 -21.07 -13.55 5.23
CA ALA A 80 -20.86 -12.46 4.25
C ALA A 80 -20.80 -12.93 2.79
N ILE A 81 -20.69 -14.25 2.56
CA ILE A 81 -20.77 -14.85 1.23
C ILE A 81 -22.08 -14.43 0.50
N LYS A 82 -23.13 -14.05 1.24
CA LYS A 82 -24.42 -13.61 0.66
C LYS A 82 -24.56 -12.12 0.34
N LYS A 83 -23.72 -11.20 0.86
CA LYS A 83 -23.89 -9.74 0.63
C LYS A 83 -22.72 -9.05 -0.06
N GLY A 84 -21.51 -9.62 -0.04
CA GLY A 84 -20.33 -9.05 -0.70
C GLY A 84 -19.69 -10.04 -1.67
N LYS A 85 -20.42 -10.47 -2.70
CA LYS A 85 -19.84 -11.35 -3.75
C LYS A 85 -18.69 -10.63 -4.47
N GLY A 86 -17.46 -11.11 -4.27
CA GLY A 86 -16.40 -11.10 -5.28
C GLY A 86 -15.71 -9.77 -5.62
N ALA A 87 -16.14 -8.61 -5.11
CA ALA A 87 -15.60 -7.31 -5.54
C ALA A 87 -14.07 -7.20 -5.42
N ASN A 88 -13.47 -7.68 -4.32
CA ASN A 88 -12.03 -7.66 -4.13
C ASN A 88 -11.30 -8.72 -4.98
N ALA A 89 -11.94 -9.86 -5.24
CA ALA A 89 -11.37 -10.93 -6.07
C ALA A 89 -11.22 -10.48 -7.54
N TRP A 90 -12.14 -9.66 -8.04
CA TRP A 90 -12.02 -9.06 -9.37
C TRP A 90 -10.85 -8.09 -9.46
N ALA A 91 -10.67 -7.21 -8.47
CA ALA A 91 -9.57 -6.25 -8.46
C ALA A 91 -8.20 -6.96 -8.46
N VAL A 92 -8.03 -7.98 -7.61
CA VAL A 92 -6.81 -8.79 -7.58
C VAL A 92 -6.64 -9.57 -8.89
N GLY A 93 -7.68 -10.23 -9.37
CA GLY A 93 -7.63 -11.01 -10.61
C GLY A 93 -7.29 -10.17 -11.84
N LEU A 94 -7.82 -8.95 -11.93
CA LEU A 94 -7.48 -7.98 -12.98
C LEU A 94 -6.05 -7.47 -12.83
N ALA A 95 -5.60 -7.16 -11.61
CA ALA A 95 -4.21 -6.75 -11.39
C ALA A 95 -3.23 -7.86 -11.80
N THR A 96 -3.51 -9.11 -11.42
CA THR A 96 -2.72 -10.28 -11.82
C THR A 96 -2.75 -10.49 -13.33
N SER A 97 -3.92 -10.35 -13.99
CA SER A 97 -4.01 -10.56 -15.44
C SER A 97 -3.21 -9.52 -16.23
N VAL A 98 -3.19 -8.26 -15.79
CA VAL A 98 -2.37 -7.20 -16.40
C VAL A 98 -0.87 -7.50 -16.24
N ILE A 99 -0.44 -7.97 -15.07
CA ILE A 99 0.95 -8.38 -14.85
C ILE A 99 1.30 -9.57 -15.76
N CYS A 100 0.45 -10.60 -15.83
CA CYS A 100 0.65 -11.74 -16.71
C CYS A 100 0.71 -11.32 -18.19
N GLN A 101 -0.14 -10.38 -18.61
CA GLN A 101 -0.12 -9.85 -19.97
C GLN A 101 1.22 -9.17 -20.28
N ALA A 102 1.78 -8.39 -19.35
CA ALA A 102 3.07 -7.75 -19.54
C ALA A 102 4.23 -8.76 -19.65
N LEU A 103 4.18 -9.85 -18.88
CA LEU A 103 5.13 -10.96 -18.98
C LEU A 103 5.04 -11.65 -20.35
N LEU A 104 3.82 -11.93 -20.83
CA LEU A 104 3.60 -12.66 -22.08
C LEU A 104 3.87 -11.83 -23.34
N THR A 105 3.72 -10.51 -23.27
CA THR A 105 3.87 -9.61 -24.43
C THR A 105 5.21 -8.88 -24.47
N ASP A 106 6.11 -9.13 -23.51
CA ASP A 106 7.42 -8.45 -23.35
C ASP A 106 7.30 -6.91 -23.35
N SER A 107 6.21 -6.38 -22.79
CA SER A 107 5.83 -4.96 -22.93
C SER A 107 6.70 -3.98 -22.14
N ASN A 108 7.71 -4.46 -21.39
CA ASN A 108 8.56 -3.66 -20.49
C ASN A 108 7.76 -2.68 -19.62
N SER A 109 6.60 -3.13 -19.11
CA SER A 109 5.67 -2.30 -18.35
C SER A 109 6.10 -2.13 -16.90
N ILE A 110 5.71 -1.02 -16.28
CA ILE A 110 6.12 -0.66 -14.91
C ILE A 110 4.99 -0.97 -13.94
N PHE A 111 5.26 -1.78 -12.92
CA PHE A 111 4.31 -2.12 -11.86
C PHE A 111 4.93 -2.00 -10.47
N PRO A 112 4.18 -1.56 -9.45
CA PRO A 112 4.63 -1.64 -8.07
C PRO A 112 4.59 -3.11 -7.62
N LEU A 113 5.74 -3.76 -7.53
CA LEU A 113 5.87 -5.17 -7.14
C LEU A 113 6.78 -5.32 -5.92
N SER A 114 6.48 -6.30 -5.08
CA SER A 114 7.30 -6.63 -3.92
C SER A 114 8.59 -7.30 -4.36
N ILE A 115 9.72 -6.62 -4.12
CA ILE A 115 11.05 -7.07 -4.51
C ILE A 115 12.03 -6.94 -3.35
N HIS A 116 13.16 -7.64 -3.45
CA HIS A 116 14.25 -7.54 -2.50
C HIS A 116 14.85 -6.13 -2.53
N ALA A 117 14.76 -5.42 -1.41
CA ALA A 117 15.06 -3.99 -1.32
C ALA A 117 16.48 -3.69 -0.82
N LYS A 118 17.32 -4.71 -0.62
CA LYS A 118 18.68 -4.54 -0.10
C LYS A 118 19.53 -3.71 -1.06
N GLY A 119 20.16 -2.68 -0.54
CA GLY A 119 20.94 -1.68 -1.28
C GLY A 119 20.10 -0.64 -2.03
N LEU A 120 18.76 -0.69 -1.93
CA LEU A 120 17.88 0.26 -2.61
C LEU A 120 17.41 1.34 -1.64
N GLN A 121 17.48 2.61 -2.07
CA GLN A 121 17.02 3.78 -1.30
C GLN A 121 17.54 3.84 0.15
N GLY A 122 18.76 3.34 0.40
CA GLY A 122 19.42 3.36 1.72
C GLY A 122 19.02 2.21 2.66
N VAL A 123 18.31 1.20 2.16
CA VAL A 123 17.93 0.01 2.93
C VAL A 123 19.03 -1.05 2.84
N ASP A 124 19.75 -1.32 3.93
CA ASP A 124 20.86 -2.31 3.92
C ASP A 124 20.45 -3.75 4.29
N LYS A 125 19.18 -3.95 4.68
CA LYS A 125 18.69 -5.21 5.23
C LYS A 125 17.93 -6.04 4.21
N ASP A 126 17.89 -7.35 4.43
CA ASP A 126 17.21 -8.32 3.59
C ASP A 126 15.68 -8.27 3.81
N ILE A 127 15.05 -7.23 3.29
CA ILE A 127 13.60 -6.99 3.37
C ILE A 127 13.00 -6.82 1.98
N PHE A 128 11.69 -7.07 1.89
CA PHE A 128 10.95 -6.94 0.63
C PHE A 128 10.00 -5.75 0.68
N PHE A 129 10.04 -4.91 -0.36
CA PHE A 129 9.15 -3.75 -0.50
C PHE A 129 8.57 -3.64 -1.90
N SER A 130 7.39 -3.04 -1.96
CA SER A 130 6.74 -2.69 -3.22
C SER A 130 7.42 -1.48 -3.84
N LEU A 131 8.19 -1.71 -4.89
CA LEU A 131 8.86 -0.67 -5.67
C LEU A 131 8.42 -0.75 -7.14
N PRO A 132 8.41 0.37 -7.88
CA PRO A 132 8.09 0.34 -9.31
C PRO A 132 9.17 -0.41 -10.09
N CYS A 133 8.79 -1.56 -10.63
CA CYS A 133 9.65 -2.49 -11.33
C CYS A 133 9.28 -2.56 -12.81
N ILE A 134 10.28 -2.62 -13.67
CA ILE A 134 10.12 -2.90 -15.10
C ILE A 134 9.98 -4.41 -15.25
N VAL A 135 8.84 -4.83 -15.79
CA VAL A 135 8.45 -6.24 -15.95
C VAL A 135 8.38 -6.59 -17.43
N ASN A 136 8.99 -7.71 -17.78
CA ASN A 136 9.07 -8.21 -19.15
C ASN A 136 9.08 -9.76 -19.14
N THR A 137 9.31 -10.43 -20.28
CA THR A 137 9.24 -11.91 -20.32
C THR A 137 10.26 -12.61 -19.41
N ASN A 138 11.34 -11.92 -19.01
CA ASN A 138 12.33 -12.45 -18.07
C ASN A 138 11.99 -12.16 -16.59
N GLY A 139 10.79 -11.66 -16.30
CA GLY A 139 10.37 -11.24 -14.96
C GLY A 139 10.73 -9.79 -14.67
N VAL A 140 11.29 -9.51 -13.49
CA VAL A 140 11.71 -8.16 -13.10
C VAL A 140 13.07 -7.86 -13.73
N ARG A 141 13.07 -6.98 -14.74
CA ARG A 141 14.29 -6.57 -15.46
C ARG A 141 15.06 -5.47 -14.74
N GLY A 142 14.35 -4.57 -14.06
CA GLY A 142 14.95 -3.40 -13.45
C GLY A 142 13.99 -2.69 -12.52
N ILE A 143 14.53 -1.76 -11.74
CA ILE A 143 13.82 -1.07 -10.68
C ILE A 143 13.96 0.41 -10.92
N MET A 144 12.83 1.13 -10.90
CA MET A 144 12.81 2.57 -11.09
C MET A 144 12.97 3.25 -9.73
N LEU A 145 14.15 3.81 -9.46
CA LEU A 145 14.38 4.55 -8.22
C LEU A 145 13.73 5.92 -8.30
N GLN A 146 12.74 6.14 -7.42
CA GLN A 146 12.06 7.43 -7.32
C GLN A 146 12.92 8.42 -6.51
N GLN A 147 12.89 9.69 -6.92
CA GLN A 147 13.41 10.78 -6.10
C GLN A 147 12.38 11.05 -5.00
N LEU A 148 12.75 10.70 -3.77
CA LEU A 148 11.93 10.91 -2.59
C LEU A 148 12.36 12.19 -1.89
N ASP A 149 11.39 12.90 -1.33
CA ASP A 149 11.66 13.98 -0.38
C ASP A 149 12.09 13.41 0.97
N ASP A 150 12.69 14.25 1.82
CA ASP A 150 13.24 13.79 3.10
C ASP A 150 12.16 13.23 4.04
N ASP A 151 10.97 13.84 4.06
CA ASP A 151 9.81 13.32 4.80
C ASP A 151 9.35 11.94 4.27
N GLU A 152 9.40 11.73 2.95
CA GLU A 152 9.00 10.48 2.31
C GLU A 152 10.03 9.39 2.58
N LYS A 153 11.33 9.73 2.56
CA LYS A 153 12.42 8.84 2.95
C LYS A 153 12.28 8.42 4.41
N GLU A 154 12.02 9.35 5.32
CA GLU A 154 11.85 9.04 6.74
C GLU A 154 10.70 8.05 6.94
N LYS A 155 9.54 8.29 6.30
CA LYS A 155 8.40 7.37 6.33
C LYS A 155 8.76 5.99 5.77
N LEU A 156 9.53 5.94 4.68
CA LEU A 156 10.00 4.68 4.10
C LEU A 156 10.93 3.93 5.07
N PHE A 157 11.86 4.62 5.72
CA PHE A 157 12.75 4.01 6.72
C PHE A 157 11.99 3.49 7.94
N VAL A 158 10.97 4.21 8.41
CA VAL A 158 10.10 3.74 9.50
C VAL A 158 9.33 2.47 9.08
N SER A 159 8.86 2.39 7.84
CA SER A 159 8.22 1.20 7.29
C SER A 159 9.20 0.02 7.17
N ALA A 160 10.42 0.28 6.66
CA ALA A 160 11.54 -0.65 6.58
C ALA A 160 11.87 -1.32 7.91
N LYS A 161 12.06 -0.51 8.96
CA LYS A 161 12.38 -1.02 10.28
C LYS A 161 11.27 -1.92 10.85
N LYS A 162 10.00 -1.59 10.62
CA LYS A 162 8.87 -2.41 11.09
C LYS A 162 8.77 -3.74 10.37
N MET A 163 8.98 -3.74 9.05
CA MET A 163 9.01 -4.99 8.28
C MET A 163 10.14 -5.91 8.74
N GLU A 164 11.29 -5.35 9.07
CA GLU A 164 12.40 -6.10 9.65
C GLU A 164 12.04 -6.70 11.02
N GLU A 165 11.49 -5.92 11.94
CA GLU A 165 11.05 -6.40 13.26
C GLU A 165 10.04 -7.55 13.13
N LEU A 166 9.12 -7.46 12.16
CA LEU A 166 8.17 -8.53 11.86
C LEU A 166 8.88 -9.79 11.33
N LEU A 167 9.80 -9.65 10.38
CA LEU A 167 10.53 -10.78 9.82
C LEU A 167 11.38 -11.52 10.88
N GLN A 168 11.96 -10.79 11.83
CA GLN A 168 12.73 -11.37 12.94
C GLN A 168 11.87 -12.14 13.95
N SER A 169 10.58 -11.79 14.04
CA SER A 169 9.65 -12.47 14.96
C SER A 169 9.11 -13.80 14.43
N ILE A 170 9.33 -14.11 13.15
CA ILE A 170 8.86 -15.34 12.52
C ILE A 170 9.84 -16.48 12.83
N GLU A 171 9.35 -17.50 13.53
CA GLU A 171 10.04 -18.79 13.67
C GLU A 171 9.65 -19.68 12.48
N TRP A 172 10.66 -20.21 11.77
CA TRP A 172 10.51 -21.03 10.57
C TRP A 172 10.62 -22.53 10.87
#